data_AF-A0A0Q8WTN3-F1
#
_entry.id   AF-A0A0Q8WTN3-F1
#
_cell.length_a   1.000
_cell.length_b   1.000
_cell.length_c   1.000
_cell.angle_alpha   90.00
_cell.angle_beta   90.00
_cell.angle_gamma   90.00
#
_symmetry.space_group_name_H-M   'P 1'
#
loop_
_entity.id
_entity.type
_entity.pdbx_description
1 polymer ?
#
loop_
_entity_poly.entity_id
_entity_poly.type
_entity_poly.pdbx_seq_one_letter_code
_entity_poly.pdbx_strand_id
1 'polypeptide(L)'
;MKKLGIWVDYSSKIVCNELRRQELISVSDWVHDASYCASRFSPATYQGYRLWAAPCLRLMRKHRMLARGLAVAVRWMAADIKYRKGLSKRPHLPGRFVSQCLFWPANSLLGTLAGLRRKRTGIATRNASIRRLGC
;
A
#
# COMPACT_ATOMS: atom_id res chain seq x y z
N MET A 1 -20.62 -9.06 -18.57
CA MET A 1 -19.65 -9.36 -17.49
C MET A 1 -20.39 -9.37 -16.15
N LYS A 2 -20.53 -10.53 -15.50
CA LYS A 2 -21.33 -10.67 -14.25
C LYS A 2 -20.67 -9.89 -13.10
N LYS A 3 -21.38 -8.90 -12.57
CA LYS A 3 -21.04 -8.15 -11.35
C LYS A 3 -21.12 -9.12 -10.16
N LEU A 4 -19.99 -9.67 -9.73
CA LEU A 4 -19.90 -10.32 -8.42
C LEU A 4 -20.02 -9.22 -7.35
N GLY A 5 -21.13 -9.24 -6.62
CA GLY A 5 -21.54 -8.28 -5.58
C GLY A 5 -20.70 -8.36 -4.30
N ILE A 6 -19.41 -8.07 -4.40
CA ILE A 6 -18.56 -7.77 -3.25
C ILE A 6 -18.14 -6.31 -3.40
N TRP A 7 -19.04 -5.39 -3.03
CA TRP A 7 -18.73 -3.96 -2.91
C TRP A 7 -17.95 -3.73 -1.63
N VAL A 8 -16.73 -4.27 -1.56
CA VAL A 8 -15.79 -3.78 -0.55
C VAL A 8 -15.00 -2.66 -1.20
N ASP A 9 -15.17 -1.45 -0.66
CA ASP A 9 -14.43 -0.27 -1.09
C ASP A 9 -12.97 -0.38 -0.65
N TYR A 10 -12.19 -1.11 -1.45
CA TYR A 10 -10.74 -1.17 -1.34
C TYR A 10 -10.07 -0.06 -2.16
N SER A 11 -10.72 1.10 -2.35
CA SER A 11 -10.14 2.26 -3.06
C SER A 11 -8.75 2.63 -2.57
N SER A 12 -8.47 2.33 -1.30
CA SER A 12 -7.19 2.58 -0.65
C SER A 12 -6.04 1.72 -1.19
N LYS A 13 -6.26 0.54 -1.77
CA LYS A 13 -5.22 -0.42 -2.22
C LYS A 13 -4.87 -0.30 -3.71
N ILE A 14 -4.39 0.89 -4.08
CA ILE A 14 -4.02 1.33 -5.46
C ILE A 14 -3.36 0.23 -6.31
N VAL A 15 -2.24 -0.35 -5.85
CA VAL A 15 -1.44 -1.34 -6.61
C VAL A 15 -2.21 -2.63 -6.81
N CYS A 16 -2.87 -3.14 -5.76
CA CYS A 16 -3.61 -4.39 -5.85
C CYS A 16 -4.85 -4.26 -6.73
N ASN A 17 -5.49 -3.09 -6.73
CA ASN A 17 -6.61 -2.79 -7.63
C ASN A 17 -6.17 -2.82 -9.10
N GLU A 18 -5.01 -2.24 -9.42
CA GLU A 18 -4.47 -2.27 -10.78
C GLU A 18 -4.06 -3.69 -11.20
N LEU A 19 -3.40 -4.46 -10.33
CA LEU A 19 -3.07 -5.85 -10.61
C LEU A 19 -4.34 -6.70 -10.84
N ARG A 20 -5.40 -6.45 -10.07
CA ARG A 20 -6.69 -7.12 -10.26
C ARG A 20 -7.34 -6.71 -11.58
N ARG A 21 -7.28 -5.43 -11.95
CA ARG A 21 -7.77 -4.90 -13.24
C ARG A 21 -7.05 -5.56 -14.43
N GLN A 22 -5.75 -5.84 -14.28
CA GLN A 22 -4.94 -6.56 -15.27
C GLN A 22 -5.06 -8.10 -15.17
N GLU A 23 -5.91 -8.61 -14.28
CA GLU A 23 -6.12 -10.06 -14.03
C GLU A 23 -4.84 -10.81 -13.60
N LEU A 24 -3.89 -10.09 -13.00
CA LEU A 24 -2.63 -10.65 -12.52
C LEU A 24 -2.73 -11.22 -11.11
N ILE A 25 -3.81 -10.99 -10.38
CA ILE A 25 -4.07 -11.60 -9.07
C ILE A 25 -5.51 -12.08 -8.98
N SER A 26 -5.74 -13.15 -8.21
CA SER A 26 -7.09 -13.69 -8.03
C SER A 26 -7.95 -12.74 -7.19
N VAL A 27 -9.28 -12.85 -7.32
CA VAL A 27 -10.23 -12.09 -6.47
C VAL A 27 -9.98 -12.41 -4.99
N SER A 28 -9.72 -13.68 -4.66
CA SER A 28 -9.43 -14.10 -3.29
C SER A 28 -8.16 -13.42 -2.75
N ASP A 29 -7.06 -13.40 -3.51
CA ASP A 29 -5.82 -12.75 -3.09
C ASP A 29 -6.01 -11.26 -2.88
N TRP A 30 -6.72 -10.61 -3.82
CA TRP A 30 -7.05 -9.20 -3.73
C TRP A 30 -7.87 -8.88 -2.47
N VAL A 31 -8.95 -9.62 -2.21
CA VAL A 31 -9.80 -9.42 -1.03
C VAL A 31 -9.02 -9.61 0.27
N HIS A 32 -8.23 -10.69 0.37
CA HIS A 32 -7.51 -10.97 1.60
C HIS A 32 -6.38 -9.98 1.87
N ASP A 33 -5.63 -9.59 0.86
CA ASP A 33 -4.56 -8.59 1.00
C ASP A 33 -5.15 -7.20 1.31
N ALA A 34 -6.20 -6.80 0.58
CA ALA A 34 -6.79 -5.48 0.76
C ALA A 34 -7.48 -5.32 2.12
N SER A 35 -8.26 -6.31 2.57
CA SER A 35 -8.85 -6.32 3.92
C SER A 35 -7.80 -6.35 5.02
N TYR A 36 -6.74 -7.15 4.84
CA TYR A 36 -5.67 -7.26 5.82
C TYR A 36 -4.91 -5.93 5.98
N CYS A 37 -4.66 -5.22 4.87
CA CYS A 37 -3.98 -3.93 4.92
C CYS A 37 -4.91 -2.82 5.42
N ALA A 38 -6.18 -2.79 5.00
CA ALA A 38 -7.15 -1.80 5.47
C ALA A 38 -7.31 -1.83 7.00
N SER A 39 -7.31 -3.02 7.61
CA SER A 39 -7.39 -3.18 9.07
C SER A 39 -6.11 -2.81 9.83
N ARG A 40 -4.97 -2.62 9.15
CA ARG A 40 -3.65 -2.39 9.79
C ARG A 40 -3.00 -1.07 9.42
N PHE A 41 -3.44 -0.43 8.35
CA PHE A 41 -2.91 0.85 7.95
C PHE A 41 -3.27 1.92 8.98
N SER A 42 -2.25 2.48 9.62
CA SER A 42 -2.35 3.79 10.28
C SER A 42 -2.31 4.92 9.23
N PRO A 43 -2.76 6.14 9.56
CA PRO A 43 -2.67 7.28 8.64
C PRO A 43 -1.25 7.53 8.11
N ALA A 44 -0.23 7.35 8.95
CA ALA A 44 1.17 7.49 8.56
C ALA A 44 1.60 6.41 7.55
N THR A 45 1.36 5.13 7.87
CA THR A 45 1.73 4.02 6.97
C THR A 45 0.97 4.07 5.65
N TYR A 46 -0.31 4.48 5.68
CA TYR A 46 -1.10 4.67 4.47
C TYR A 46 -0.58 5.81 3.61
N GLN A 47 -0.19 6.94 4.22
CA GLN A 47 0.46 8.03 3.50
C GLN A 47 1.77 7.57 2.85
N GLY A 48 2.58 6.79 3.58
CA GLY A 48 3.80 6.18 3.03
C GLY A 48 3.51 5.28 1.84
N TYR A 49 2.48 4.43 1.95
CA TYR A 49 2.01 3.59 0.85
C TYR A 49 1.63 4.44 -0.39
N ARG A 50 0.82 5.48 -0.21
CA ARG A 50 0.36 6.34 -1.32
C ARG A 50 1.51 7.02 -2.07
N LEU A 51 2.57 7.43 -1.36
CA LEU A 51 3.70 8.15 -1.95
C LEU A 51 4.39 7.37 -3.07
N TRP A 52 4.56 6.06 -2.90
CA TRP A 52 5.15 5.22 -3.93
C TRP A 52 4.09 4.52 -4.81
N ALA A 53 2.92 4.21 -4.26
CA ALA A 53 1.87 3.50 -5.00
C ALA A 53 1.31 4.30 -6.17
N ALA A 54 1.14 5.62 -6.03
CA ALA A 54 0.65 6.49 -7.09
C ALA A 54 1.59 6.58 -8.31
N PRO A 55 2.90 6.86 -8.18
CA PRO A 55 3.81 6.79 -9.32
C PRO A 55 3.97 5.35 -9.85
N CYS A 56 3.99 4.35 -8.97
CA CYS A 56 4.05 2.94 -9.37
C CYS A 56 2.87 2.53 -10.26
N LEU A 57 1.64 2.98 -9.96
CA LEU A 57 0.47 2.75 -10.80
C LEU A 57 0.69 3.20 -12.25
N ARG A 58 1.26 4.40 -12.44
CA ARG A 58 1.54 4.93 -13.79
C ARG A 58 2.55 4.06 -14.51
N LEU A 59 3.59 3.61 -13.81
CA LEU A 59 4.61 2.72 -14.36
C LEU A 59 4.04 1.33 -14.69
N MET A 60 3.19 0.76 -13.84
CA MET A 60 2.54 -0.53 -14.08
C MET A 60 1.64 -0.52 -15.32
N ARG A 61 0.99 0.62 -15.61
CA ARG A 61 0.18 0.79 -16.83
C ARG A 61 1.04 0.86 -18.09
N LYS A 62 2.26 1.41 -17.98
CA LYS A 62 3.21 1.51 -19.10
C LYS A 62 4.03 0.24 -19.31
N HIS A 63 4.43 -0.43 -18.23
CA HIS A 63 5.39 -1.54 -18.25
C HIS A 63 4.77 -2.81 -17.66
N ARG A 64 4.31 -3.70 -18.53
CA ARG A 64 3.63 -4.94 -18.13
C ARG A 64 4.53 -5.90 -17.34
N MET A 65 5.85 -5.88 -17.56
CA MET A 65 6.80 -6.69 -16.79
C MET A 65 6.88 -6.25 -15.32
N LEU A 66 6.83 -4.94 -15.06
CA LEU A 66 6.79 -4.43 -13.69
C LEU A 66 5.52 -4.90 -12.96
N ALA A 67 4.37 -4.85 -13.64
CA ALA A 67 3.12 -5.34 -13.08
C ALA A 67 3.19 -6.85 -12.77
N ARG A 68 3.79 -7.67 -13.65
CA ARG A 68 4.01 -9.11 -13.39
C ARG A 68 4.91 -9.35 -12.19
N GLY A 69 6.02 -8.62 -12.05
CA GLY A 69 6.91 -8.74 -10.88
C GLY A 69 6.20 -8.37 -9.57
N LEU A 70 5.45 -7.27 -9.57
CA LEU A 70 4.64 -6.87 -8.41
C LEU A 70 3.52 -7.87 -8.09
N ALA A 71 2.93 -8.51 -9.11
CA ALA A 71 1.94 -9.56 -8.90
C ALA A 71 2.52 -10.74 -8.12
N VAL A 72 3.77 -11.14 -8.39
CA VAL A 72 4.45 -12.19 -7.63
C VAL A 72 4.57 -11.80 -6.17
N ALA A 73 5.06 -10.59 -5.88
CA ALA A 73 5.19 -10.08 -4.52
C ALA A 73 3.82 -10.06 -3.78
N VAL A 74 2.77 -9.56 -4.43
CA VAL A 74 1.42 -9.53 -3.85
C VAL A 74 0.85 -10.92 -3.62
N ARG A 75 1.05 -11.87 -4.54
CA ARG A 75 0.64 -13.27 -4.37
C ARG A 75 1.34 -13.93 -3.18
N TRP A 76 2.65 -13.69 -3.02
CA TRP A 76 3.39 -14.18 -1.85
C TRP A 76 2.84 -13.59 -0.55
N MET A 77 2.60 -12.27 -0.50
CA MET A 77 2.00 -11.63 0.66
C MET A 77 0.61 -12.20 0.97
N ALA A 78 -0.24 -12.37 -0.04
CA ALA A 78 -1.57 -12.96 0.10
C ALA A 78 -1.52 -14.39 0.62
N ALA A 79 -0.55 -15.21 0.18
CA ALA A 79 -0.35 -16.57 0.68
C ALA A 79 0.01 -16.59 2.18
N ASP A 80 0.91 -15.71 2.62
CA ASP A 80 1.23 -15.58 4.06
C ASP A 80 0.05 -15.04 4.87
N ILE A 81 -0.74 -14.11 4.32
CA ILE A 81 -1.96 -13.60 4.95
C ILE A 81 -2.99 -14.73 5.10
N LYS A 82 -3.21 -15.54 4.06
CA LYS A 82 -4.11 -16.70 4.11
C LYS A 82 -3.67 -17.70 5.17
N TYR A 83 -2.37 -17.99 5.28
CA TYR A 83 -1.82 -18.81 6.34
C TYR A 83 -2.10 -18.23 7.73
N ARG A 84 -1.82 -16.93 7.94
CA ARG A 84 -2.11 -16.24 9.22
C ARG A 84 -3.61 -16.20 9.58
N LYS A 85 -4.49 -16.27 8.58
CA LYS A 85 -5.95 -16.36 8.76
C LYS A 85 -6.45 -17.80 8.95
N GLY A 86 -5.57 -18.80 8.96
CA GLY A 86 -5.96 -20.23 9.05
C GLY A 86 -6.57 -20.80 7.77
N LEU A 87 -6.54 -20.06 6.66
CA LEU A 87 -7.10 -20.47 5.36
C LEU A 87 -6.14 -21.34 4.55
N SER A 88 -4.88 -21.46 5.00
CA SER A 88 -3.86 -22.33 4.42
C SER A 88 -3.13 -23.08 5.54
N LYS A 89 -2.81 -24.34 5.30
CA LYS A 89 -2.02 -25.17 6.25
C LYS A 89 -0.52 -24.88 6.19
N ARG A 90 -0.02 -24.29 5.09
CA ARG A 90 1.41 -24.09 4.86
C ARG A 90 1.81 -22.61 5.03
N PRO A 91 2.87 -22.32 5.81
CA PRO A 91 3.43 -20.97 5.90
C PRO A 91 4.07 -20.57 4.57
N HIS A 92 4.07 -19.26 4.28
CA HIS A 92 4.71 -18.73 3.08
C HIS A 92 5.82 -17.74 3.45
N LEU A 93 7.02 -18.27 3.75
CA LEU A 93 8.15 -17.49 4.26
C LEU A 93 8.55 -16.30 3.37
N PRO A 94 8.61 -16.40 2.02
CA PRO A 94 8.89 -15.24 1.17
C PRO A 94 7.83 -14.15 1.31
N GLY A 95 6.57 -14.55 1.51
CA GLY A 95 5.44 -13.63 1.69
C GLY A 95 5.51 -12.90 3.01
N ARG A 96 5.91 -13.62 4.06
CA ARG A 96 6.18 -13.06 5.37
C ARG A 96 7.32 -12.06 5.31
N PHE A 97 8.44 -12.41 4.67
CA PHE A 97 9.59 -11.53 4.51
C PHE A 97 9.24 -10.26 3.74
N VAL A 98 8.60 -10.38 2.57
CA VAL A 98 8.15 -9.21 1.79
C VAL A 98 7.21 -8.34 2.60
N SER A 99 6.29 -8.94 3.36
CA SER A 99 5.36 -8.17 4.19
C SER A 99 6.07 -7.45 5.35
N GLN A 100 6.81 -8.20 6.17
CA GLN A 100 7.34 -7.74 7.46
C GLN A 100 8.63 -6.94 7.34
N CYS A 101 9.49 -7.27 6.38
CA CYS A 101 10.80 -6.64 6.24
C CYS A 101 10.81 -5.52 5.19
N LEU A 102 9.96 -5.61 4.16
CA LEU A 102 9.94 -4.62 3.09
C LEU A 102 8.71 -3.73 3.15
N PHE A 103 7.51 -4.30 3.02
CA PHE A 103 6.28 -3.54 2.83
C PHE A 103 5.94 -2.65 4.03
N TRP A 104 5.82 -3.23 5.23
CA TRP A 104 5.44 -2.46 6.42
C TRP A 104 6.52 -1.45 6.87
N PRO A 105 7.82 -1.81 6.92
CA PRO A 105 8.86 -0.86 7.30
C PRO A 105 9.01 0.29 6.30
N ALA A 106 9.00 0.00 4.99
CA ALA A 106 9.10 1.04 3.97
C ALA A 106 7.93 2.04 4.04
N ASN A 107 6.70 1.54 4.20
CA ASN A 107 5.52 2.39 4.35
C ASN A 107 5.59 3.23 5.64
N SER A 108 6.07 2.67 6.73
CA SER A 108 6.22 3.37 8.01
C SER A 108 7.28 4.48 7.92
N LEU A 109 8.43 4.17 7.32
CA LEU A 109 9.53 5.11 7.13
C LEU A 109 9.11 6.27 6.22
N LEU A 110 8.57 5.98 5.04
CA LEU A 110 8.11 7.01 4.09
C LEU A 110 7.01 7.89 4.69
N GLY A 111 6.07 7.27 5.42
CA GLY A 111 5.00 7.99 6.12
C GLY A 111 5.53 8.95 7.18
N THR A 112 6.46 8.48 8.00
CA THR A 112 7.07 9.27 9.08
C THR A 112 7.90 10.44 8.51
N LEU A 113 8.74 10.17 7.51
CA LEU A 113 9.55 11.21 6.86
C LEU A 113 8.68 12.28 6.20
N ALA A 114 7.60 11.89 5.54
CA ALA A 114 6.66 12.84 4.94
C ALA A 114 5.93 13.68 6.01
N GLY A 115 5.56 13.08 7.13
CA GLY A 115 4.98 13.78 8.28
C GLY A 115 5.93 14.80 8.89
N LEU A 116 7.20 14.42 9.09
CA LEU A 116 8.25 15.31 9.61
C LEU A 116 8.52 16.49 8.67
N ARG A 117 8.62 16.22 7.35
CA ARG A 117 8.79 17.28 6.35
C ARG A 117 7.64 18.28 6.43
N ARG A 118 6.39 17.81 6.48
CA ARG A 118 5.21 18.69 6.59
C ARG A 118 5.24 19.55 7.85
N LYS A 119 5.59 18.97 9.00
CA LYS A 119 5.72 19.72 10.27
C LYS A 119 6.81 20.81 10.17
N ARG A 120 7.96 20.48 9.58
CA ARG A 120 9.07 21.43 9.40
C ARG A 120 8.68 22.59 8.48
N THR A 121 8.00 22.33 7.37
CA THR A 121 7.51 23.39 6.47
C THR A 121 6.46 24.26 7.14
N GLY A 122 5.54 23.65 7.92
CA GLY A 122 4.50 24.37 8.67
C GLY A 122 5.06 25.30 9.75
N ILE A 123 6.10 24.86 10.48
CA ILE A 123 6.80 25.70 11.47
C ILE A 123 7.53 26.86 10.76
N ALA A 124 8.20 26.59 9.64
CA ALA A 124 8.89 27.63 8.87
C ALA A 124 7.91 28.69 8.32
N THR A 125 6.75 28.28 7.80
CA THR A 125 5.72 29.21 7.32
C THR A 125 5.08 30.00 8.45
N ARG A 126 4.80 29.38 9.60
CA ARG A 126 4.24 30.09 10.78
C ARG A 126 5.21 31.12 11.34
N ASN A 127 6.50 30.80 11.41
CA ASN A 127 7.51 31.75 11.87
C ASN A 127 7.70 32.92 10.89
N ALA A 128 7.56 32.66 9.59
CA ALA A 128 7.59 33.71 8.56
C ALA A 128 6.36 34.64 8.60
N SER A 129 5.17 34.13 8.97
CA SER A 129 3.98 34.98 9.10
C SER A 129 4.01 35.84 10.36
N ILE A 130 4.49 35.29 11.49
CA ILE A 130 4.64 36.05 12.75
C ILE A 130 5.61 37.22 12.58
N ARG A 131 6.73 37.02 11.87
CA ARG A 131 7.68 38.12 11.58
C ARG A 131 7.13 39.22 10.67
N ARG A 132 6.06 38.97 9.89
CA ARG A 132 5.42 40.00 9.04
C ARG A 132 4.32 40.79 9.74
N LEU A 133 3.79 40.28 10.85
CA LEU A 133 2.73 40.94 11.62
C LEU A 133 3.27 41.75 12.80
N GLY A 134 4.59 41.74 13.01
CA GLY A 134 5.30 42.47 14.07
C GLY A 134 6.14 43.64 13.59
N CYS A 135 5.93 44.12 12.36
CA CYS A 135 6.44 45.41 11.86
C CYS A 135 5.26 46.33 11.55
#